data_AF-A0A3B9DWJ4-F1
#
_entry.id   AF-A0A3B9DWJ4-F1
#
_cell.length_a   1.000
_cell.length_b   1.000
_cell.length_c   1.000
_cell.angle_alpha   90.00
_cell.angle_beta   90.00
_cell.angle_gamma   90.00
#
_symmetry.space_group_name_H-M   'P 1'
#
loop_
_entity.id
_entity.type
_entity.pdbx_description
1 polymer ?
#
loop_
_entity_poly.entity_id
_entity_poly.type
_entity_poly.pdbx_seq_one_letter_code
_entity_poly.pdbx_strand_id
1 'polypeptide(L)'
;MKSVTEELAKYLNTQKEMVSCDLYTLTLFDGTAYYFTDTDHDVAYGGHTYRHNAILLKREQTKLNNVVSVDSMTVSIYATVEDKLGDKPIFLAAHDGAFDRATLAMSRCFFDLDGEVMGVVGLFSGLTEVKSCGGLAMKLTVKSKVQGMSQEFPRRRFYPQGTYANSGGTVSSSTEEDSASVIAPFVPLKEVLL
;
A
#
# COMPACT_ATOMS: atom_id res chain seq x y z
N MET A 1 16.88 12.01 -8.02
CA MET A 1 17.90 10.95 -7.83
C MET A 1 17.82 10.51 -6.37
N LYS A 2 17.86 9.21 -6.07
CA LYS A 2 17.80 8.74 -4.67
C LYS A 2 19.11 9.07 -3.98
N SER A 3 19.06 9.52 -2.73
CA SER A 3 20.25 9.81 -1.94
C SER A 3 20.81 8.51 -1.36
N VAL A 4 22.13 8.36 -1.43
CA VAL A 4 22.89 7.22 -0.90
C VAL A 4 24.20 7.74 -0.30
N THR A 5 24.77 7.00 0.65
CA THR A 5 26.09 7.31 1.20
C THR A 5 27.17 7.17 0.11
N GLU A 6 28.25 7.93 0.22
CA GLU A 6 29.36 7.85 -0.75
C GLU A 6 29.98 6.45 -0.81
N GLU A 7 30.07 5.78 0.35
CA GLU A 7 30.55 4.41 0.46
C GLU A 7 29.67 3.42 -0.31
N LEU A 8 28.35 3.46 -0.10
CA LEU A 8 27.41 2.64 -0.83
C LEU A 8 27.46 2.95 -2.34
N ALA A 9 27.53 4.23 -2.71
CA ALA A 9 27.65 4.62 -4.11
C ALA A 9 28.90 4.02 -4.77
N LYS A 10 30.04 4.05 -4.08
CA LYS A 10 31.29 3.45 -4.58
C LYS A 10 31.15 1.94 -4.71
N TYR A 11 30.58 1.26 -3.72
CA TYR A 11 30.34 -0.18 -3.76
C TYR A 11 29.45 -0.58 -4.95
N LEU A 12 28.32 0.11 -5.13
CA LEU A 12 27.38 -0.07 -6.25
C LEU A 12 28.01 0.12 -7.64
N ASN A 13 29.01 0.99 -7.76
CA ASN A 13 29.68 1.23 -9.05
C ASN A 13 30.89 0.31 -9.31
N THR A 14 31.41 -0.38 -8.29
CA THR A 14 32.67 -1.14 -8.40
C THR A 14 32.47 -2.65 -8.37
N GLN A 15 31.57 -3.13 -7.51
CA GLN A 15 31.35 -4.55 -7.31
C GLN A 15 30.38 -5.12 -8.33
N LYS A 16 30.62 -6.36 -8.76
CA LYS A 16 29.79 -7.06 -9.74
C LYS A 16 28.75 -7.98 -9.10
N GLU A 17 29.04 -8.45 -7.90
CA GLU A 17 28.19 -9.35 -7.14
C GLU A 17 27.89 -8.69 -5.81
N MET A 18 26.62 -8.73 -5.40
CA MET A 18 26.12 -7.99 -4.25
C MET A 18 25.10 -8.83 -3.51
N VAL A 19 25.18 -8.78 -2.18
CA VAL A 19 24.14 -9.33 -1.31
C VAL A 19 23.23 -8.17 -0.92
N SER A 20 21.92 -8.36 -1.15
CA SER A 20 20.92 -7.36 -0.84
C SER A 20 19.60 -8.00 -0.47
N CYS A 21 18.81 -7.28 0.31
CA CYS A 21 17.46 -7.68 0.66
C CYS A 21 16.48 -6.52 0.65
N ASP A 22 15.19 -6.84 0.69
CA ASP A 22 14.12 -5.87 0.70
C ASP A 22 13.55 -5.70 2.12
N LEU A 23 13.60 -4.47 2.61
CA LEU A 23 13.05 -4.06 3.89
C LEU A 23 11.70 -3.38 3.68
N TYR A 24 10.69 -3.84 4.41
CA TYR A 24 9.32 -3.34 4.33
C TYR A 24 8.94 -2.66 5.64
N THR A 25 8.40 -1.45 5.53
CA THR A 25 7.82 -0.71 6.65
C THR A 25 6.34 -0.48 6.36
N LEU A 26 5.48 -1.22 7.06
CA LEU A 26 4.03 -1.07 7.00
C LEU A 26 3.60 -0.16 8.14
N THR A 27 3.05 1.00 7.83
CA THR A 27 2.49 1.93 8.82
C THR A 27 0.98 1.96 8.68
N LEU A 28 0.27 1.54 9.72
CA LEU A 28 -1.19 1.57 9.76
C LEU A 28 -1.71 3.01 9.94
N PHE A 29 -3.02 3.19 9.73
CA PHE A 29 -3.64 4.51 9.85
C PHE A 29 -3.54 5.12 11.26
N ASP A 30 -3.48 4.28 12.30
CA ASP A 30 -3.29 4.71 13.69
C ASP A 30 -1.84 5.14 14.02
N GLY A 31 -0.91 4.99 13.06
CA GLY A 31 0.51 5.30 13.21
C GLY A 31 1.37 4.12 13.67
N THR A 32 0.78 2.97 13.97
CA THR A 32 1.54 1.76 14.34
C THR A 32 2.36 1.28 13.15
N ALA A 33 3.66 1.10 13.35
CA ALA A 33 4.60 0.65 12.33
C ALA A 33 5.07 -0.79 12.57
N TYR A 34 5.12 -1.57 11.50
CA TYR A 34 5.63 -2.94 11.46
C TYR A 34 6.77 -3.04 10.47
N TYR A 35 7.80 -3.81 10.82
CA TYR A 35 9.07 -3.89 10.10
C TYR A 35 9.34 -5.34 9.71
N PHE A 36 9.42 -5.60 8.41
CA PHE A 36 9.58 -6.94 7.85
C PHE A 36 10.74 -6.98 6.85
N THR A 37 11.39 -8.13 6.73
CA THR A 37 12.45 -8.38 5.74
C THR A 37 12.14 -9.66 4.96
N ASP A 38 12.64 -9.75 3.72
CA ASP A 38 12.54 -10.96 2.89
C ASP A 38 13.75 -11.91 3.02
N THR A 39 14.69 -11.59 3.92
CA THR A 39 15.84 -12.44 4.28
C THR A 39 15.47 -13.58 5.21
N ASP A 40 16.39 -14.53 5.40
CA ASP A 40 16.25 -15.62 6.37
C ASP A 40 16.75 -15.25 7.79
N HIS A 41 17.10 -13.99 8.03
CA HIS A 41 17.54 -13.49 9.34
C HIS A 41 17.02 -12.07 9.59
N ASP A 42 16.90 -11.69 10.86
CA ASP A 42 16.48 -10.34 11.25
C ASP A 42 17.54 -9.30 10.89
N VAL A 43 17.10 -8.16 10.33
CA VAL A 43 17.99 -7.06 9.93
C VAL A 43 17.79 -5.88 10.87
N ALA A 44 18.85 -5.42 11.53
CA ALA A 44 18.83 -4.23 12.36
C ALA A 44 19.28 -3.00 11.55
N TYR A 45 18.40 -2.01 11.40
CA TYR A 45 18.73 -0.77 10.70
C TYR A 45 17.89 0.41 11.20
N GLY A 46 18.50 1.58 11.32
CA GLY A 46 17.79 2.82 11.68
C GLY A 46 17.10 2.78 13.05
N GLY A 47 17.61 1.97 13.99
CA GLY A 47 16.99 1.77 15.31
C GLY A 47 15.81 0.80 15.34
N HIS A 48 15.52 0.14 14.21
CA HIS A 48 14.44 -0.85 14.09
C HIS A 48 14.99 -2.23 13.73
N THR A 49 14.28 -3.27 14.16
CA THR A 49 14.56 -4.66 13.78
C THR A 49 13.50 -5.13 12.79
N TYR A 50 13.92 -5.38 11.56
CA TYR A 50 13.09 -5.94 10.51
C TYR A 50 13.05 -7.46 10.68
N ARG A 51 11.86 -8.00 10.94
CA ARG A 51 11.69 -9.42 11.26
C ARG A 51 11.54 -10.28 10.01
N HIS A 52 12.28 -11.38 9.95
CA HIS A 52 12.19 -12.35 8.86
C HIS A 52 11.03 -13.34 9.02
N ASN A 53 10.71 -13.67 10.27
CA ASN A 53 9.81 -14.77 10.62
C ASN A 53 8.40 -14.32 11.04
N ALA A 54 8.03 -13.07 10.75
CA ALA A 54 6.72 -12.54 11.13
C ALA A 54 5.66 -12.76 10.04
N ILE A 55 6.05 -12.59 8.77
CA ILE A 55 5.24 -12.87 7.58
C ILE A 55 6.18 -13.07 6.40
N LEU A 56 5.74 -13.79 5.37
CA LEU A 56 6.49 -13.93 4.13
C LEU A 56 5.98 -12.93 3.09
N LEU A 57 6.90 -12.13 2.54
CA LEU A 57 6.59 -11.09 1.57
C LEU A 57 7.25 -11.40 0.23
N LYS A 58 6.47 -11.28 -0.85
CA LYS A 58 6.98 -11.38 -2.22
C LYS A 58 6.44 -10.24 -3.05
N ARG A 59 7.32 -9.36 -3.52
CA ARG A 59 6.92 -8.26 -4.42
C ARG A 59 7.02 -8.64 -5.89
N GLU A 60 6.21 -7.96 -6.68
CA GLU A 60 6.36 -7.89 -8.13
C GLU A 60 7.26 -6.69 -8.51
N GLN A 61 7.53 -6.54 -9.80
CA GLN A 61 8.24 -5.38 -10.33
C GLN A 61 7.43 -4.09 -10.10
N THR A 62 8.09 -3.06 -9.56
CA THR A 62 7.50 -1.72 -9.45
C THR A 62 7.31 -1.12 -10.84
N LYS A 63 6.09 -0.65 -11.11
CA LYS A 63 5.75 0.07 -12.34
C LYS A 63 5.91 1.56 -12.08
N LEU A 64 6.90 2.16 -12.75
CA LEU A 64 7.20 3.59 -12.70
C LEU A 64 6.92 4.20 -14.06
N ASN A 65 6.35 5.41 -14.06
CA ASN A 65 6.02 6.16 -15.26
C ASN A 65 6.73 7.51 -15.23
N ASN A 66 7.03 8.05 -16.42
CA ASN A 66 7.68 9.37 -16.58
C ASN A 66 6.67 10.52 -16.74
N VAL A 67 5.38 10.22 -16.73
CA VAL A 67 4.25 11.16 -16.77
C VAL A 67 3.49 11.12 -15.45
N VAL A 68 2.65 12.13 -15.21
CA VAL A 68 1.79 12.19 -14.01
C VAL A 68 0.72 11.09 -14.09
N SER A 69 1.10 9.90 -13.62
CA SER A 69 0.26 8.73 -13.53
C SER A 69 0.59 7.97 -12.25
N VAL A 70 -0.32 7.12 -11.81
CA VAL A 70 -0.17 6.39 -10.55
C VAL A 70 0.82 5.25 -10.73
N ASP A 71 2.02 5.44 -10.20
CA ASP A 71 2.99 4.34 -10.05
C ASP A 71 2.48 3.33 -9.02
N SER A 72 2.82 2.05 -9.24
CA SER A 72 2.30 0.96 -8.41
C SER A 72 3.29 -0.18 -8.20
N MET A 73 3.13 -0.89 -7.09
CA MET A 73 3.84 -2.11 -6.75
C MET A 73 2.87 -3.12 -6.14
N THR A 74 2.86 -4.35 -6.63
CA THR A 74 2.12 -5.45 -5.99
C THR A 74 3.01 -6.16 -4.99
N VAL A 75 2.50 -6.44 -3.80
CA VAL A 75 3.15 -7.28 -2.79
C VAL A 75 2.18 -8.40 -2.40
N SER A 76 2.64 -9.64 -2.50
CA SER A 76 1.93 -10.81 -1.98
C SER A 76 2.44 -11.11 -0.59
N ILE A 77 1.52 -11.24 0.36
CA ILE A 77 1.79 -11.60 1.75
C ILE A 77 1.30 -13.03 1.96
N TYR A 78 2.17 -13.91 2.43
CA TYR A 78 1.85 -15.25 2.85
C TYR A 78 2.00 -15.33 4.37
N ALA A 79 0.96 -15.83 5.01
CA ALA A 79 0.84 -15.86 6.46
C ALA A 79 -0.09 -16.98 6.90
N THR A 80 0.12 -17.43 8.13
CA THR A 80 -0.70 -18.40 8.84
C THR A 80 -1.53 -17.69 9.92
N VAL A 81 -2.31 -18.45 10.69
CA VAL A 81 -3.10 -17.89 11.82
C VAL A 81 -2.23 -17.45 13.00
N GLU A 82 -0.96 -17.88 13.04
CA GLU A 82 0.00 -17.50 14.09
C GLU A 82 0.65 -16.14 13.79
N ASP A 83 0.66 -15.74 12.52
CA ASP A 83 1.25 -14.50 12.05
C ASP A 83 0.27 -13.34 12.28
N LYS A 84 0.62 -12.48 13.23
CA LYS A 84 -0.29 -11.46 13.75
C LYS A 84 0.16 -10.04 13.42
N LEU A 85 -0.84 -9.19 13.25
CA LEU A 85 -0.72 -7.74 13.24
C LEU A 85 -1.38 -7.22 14.52
N GLY A 86 -0.55 -6.92 15.53
CA GLY A 86 -1.01 -6.70 16.90
C GLY A 86 -1.55 -8.00 17.50
N ASP A 87 -2.80 -7.99 17.98
CA ASP A 87 -3.42 -9.16 18.60
C ASP A 87 -4.18 -10.07 17.61
N LYS A 88 -4.36 -9.62 16.36
CA LYS A 88 -5.17 -10.32 15.36
C LYS A 88 -4.30 -10.99 14.30
N PRO A 89 -4.68 -12.18 13.81
CA PRO A 89 -4.08 -12.75 12.60
C PRO A 89 -4.17 -11.76 11.44
N ILE A 90 -3.11 -11.64 10.64
CA ILE A 90 -2.99 -10.57 9.64
C ILE A 90 -4.12 -10.59 8.59
N PHE A 91 -4.60 -11.77 8.17
CA PHE A 91 -5.71 -11.86 7.22
C PHE A 91 -7.04 -11.44 7.84
N LEU A 92 -7.26 -11.73 9.13
CA LEU A 92 -8.44 -11.22 9.84
C LEU A 92 -8.36 -9.69 9.97
N ALA A 93 -7.18 -9.16 10.31
CA ALA A 93 -6.96 -7.72 10.35
C ALA A 93 -7.23 -7.05 9.00
N ALA A 94 -6.88 -7.70 7.88
CA ALA A 94 -7.20 -7.22 6.54
C ALA A 94 -8.71 -7.21 6.26
N HIS A 95 -9.44 -8.25 6.65
CA HIS A 95 -10.91 -8.28 6.54
C HIS A 95 -11.60 -7.22 7.41
N ASP A 96 -11.01 -6.90 8.57
CA ASP A 96 -11.49 -5.83 9.46
C ASP A 96 -11.13 -4.41 8.97
N GLY A 97 -10.40 -4.27 7.85
CA GLY A 97 -10.03 -2.98 7.27
C GLY A 97 -8.78 -2.34 7.87
N ALA A 98 -7.92 -3.08 8.58
CA ALA A 98 -6.70 -2.51 9.20
C ALA A 98 -5.71 -1.91 8.18
N PHE A 99 -5.76 -2.37 6.94
CA PHE A 99 -4.92 -1.88 5.84
C PHE A 99 -5.50 -0.65 5.12
N ASP A 100 -6.73 -0.24 5.49
CA ASP A 100 -7.34 0.95 4.90
C ASP A 100 -6.52 2.18 5.28
N ARG A 101 -6.06 2.93 4.27
CA ARG A 101 -5.17 4.10 4.41
C ARG A 101 -3.81 3.79 5.05
N ALA A 102 -3.45 2.53 5.21
CA ALA A 102 -2.10 2.18 5.60
C ALA A 102 -1.12 2.56 4.47
N THR A 103 0.15 2.72 4.85
CA THR A 103 1.23 2.98 3.90
C THR A 103 2.26 1.87 3.98
N LEU A 104 2.80 1.49 2.82
CA LEU A 104 3.94 0.58 2.74
C LEU A 104 5.09 1.31 2.09
N ALA A 105 6.21 1.38 2.80
CA ALA A 105 7.49 1.81 2.27
C ALA A 105 8.39 0.60 2.10
N MET A 106 9.01 0.48 0.93
CA MET A 106 9.94 -0.58 0.59
C MET A 106 11.29 0.03 0.27
N SER A 107 12.31 -0.48 0.94
CA SER A 107 13.71 -0.07 0.79
C SER A 107 14.55 -1.30 0.49
N ARG A 108 15.69 -1.12 -0.15
CA ARG A 108 16.66 -2.18 -0.37
C ARG A 108 17.87 -1.97 0.51
N CYS A 109 18.20 -2.98 1.31
CA CYS A 109 19.39 -3.04 2.13
C CYS A 109 20.51 -3.75 1.39
N PHE A 110 21.72 -3.23 1.49
CA PHE A 110 22.94 -3.81 0.93
C PHE A 110 23.88 -4.17 2.06
N PHE A 111 24.50 -5.33 1.93
CA PHE A 111 25.44 -5.85 2.91
C PHE A 111 26.86 -5.76 2.38
N ASP A 112 27.82 -5.66 3.29
CA ASP A 112 29.23 -5.84 2.97
C ASP A 112 29.59 -7.33 2.87
N LEU A 113 30.88 -7.62 2.72
CA LEU A 113 31.39 -9.00 2.63
C LEU A 113 31.33 -9.75 3.97
N ASP A 114 31.29 -9.02 5.09
CA ASP A 114 31.24 -9.55 6.44
C ASP A 114 29.78 -9.81 6.90
N GLY A 115 28.80 -9.35 6.10
CA GLY A 115 27.37 -9.51 6.36
C GLY A 115 26.74 -8.35 7.12
N GLU A 116 27.48 -7.25 7.33
CA GLU A 116 27.00 -6.06 8.01
C GLU A 116 26.26 -5.12 7.05
N VAL A 117 25.32 -4.34 7.59
CA VAL A 117 24.51 -3.40 6.79
C VAL A 117 25.38 -2.21 6.36
N MET A 118 25.76 -2.20 5.10
CA MET A 118 26.54 -1.12 4.49
C MET A 118 25.66 0.09 4.13
N GLY A 119 24.41 -0.15 3.74
CA GLY A 119 23.46 0.94 3.53
C GLY A 119 22.12 0.53 2.96
N VAL A 120 21.14 1.44 3.05
CA VAL A 120 19.75 1.20 2.65
C VAL A 120 19.27 2.29 1.69
N VAL A 121 18.55 1.89 0.64
CA VAL A 121 18.01 2.77 -0.38
C VAL A 121 16.49 2.64 -0.46
N GLY A 122 15.76 3.72 -0.15
CA GLY A 122 14.30 3.75 -0.30
C GLY A 122 13.89 3.58 -1.76
N LEU A 123 13.17 2.51 -2.08
CA LEU A 123 12.85 2.17 -3.46
C LEU A 123 11.47 2.67 -3.90
N PHE A 124 10.45 2.41 -3.11
CA PHE A 124 9.07 2.78 -3.41
C PHE A 124 8.27 2.98 -2.12
N SER A 125 7.33 3.91 -2.11
CA SER A 125 6.39 4.08 -1.00
C SER A 125 5.03 4.55 -1.49
N GLY A 126 3.98 4.17 -0.79
CA GLY A 126 2.63 4.51 -1.20
C GLY A 126 1.56 4.05 -0.23
N LEU A 127 0.31 4.34 -0.59
CA LEU A 127 -0.88 3.86 0.10
C LEU A 127 -1.18 2.43 -0.30
N THR A 128 -1.63 1.63 0.66
CA THR A 128 -1.92 0.22 0.47
C THR A 128 -3.40 -0.01 0.15
N GLU A 129 -3.67 -0.87 -0.80
CA GLU A 129 -5.01 -1.36 -1.14
C GLU A 129 -5.02 -2.88 -1.17
N VAL A 130 -5.94 -3.50 -0.43
CA VAL A 130 -6.11 -4.95 -0.44
C VAL A 130 -6.87 -5.34 -1.72
N LYS A 131 -6.16 -5.96 -2.68
CA LYS A 131 -6.76 -6.40 -3.94
C LYS A 131 -7.50 -7.73 -3.80
N SER A 132 -6.97 -8.62 -2.98
CA SER A 132 -7.59 -9.90 -2.66
C SER A 132 -6.98 -10.45 -1.37
N CYS A 133 -7.79 -11.03 -0.50
CA CYS A 133 -7.34 -11.76 0.68
C CYS A 133 -8.09 -13.08 0.73
N GLY A 134 -7.40 -14.21 0.54
CA GLY A 134 -8.04 -15.52 0.51
C GLY A 134 -7.06 -16.69 0.51
N GLY A 135 -7.47 -17.79 1.14
CA GLY A 135 -6.63 -18.99 1.28
C GLY A 135 -5.35 -18.69 2.06
N LEU A 136 -4.19 -18.90 1.43
CA LEU A 136 -2.86 -18.74 2.03
C LEU A 136 -2.16 -17.43 1.65
N ALA A 137 -2.80 -16.56 0.86
CA ALA A 137 -2.17 -15.36 0.35
C ALA A 137 -3.10 -14.14 0.30
N MET A 138 -2.54 -12.99 0.67
CA MET A 138 -3.14 -11.69 0.45
C MET A 138 -2.33 -10.93 -0.60
N LYS A 139 -3.00 -10.29 -1.56
CA LYS A 139 -2.37 -9.39 -2.53
C LYS A 139 -2.66 -7.95 -2.17
N LEU A 140 -1.61 -7.21 -1.92
CA LEU A 140 -1.63 -5.79 -1.62
C LEU A 140 -1.10 -5.01 -2.83
N THR A 141 -1.85 -4.01 -3.28
CA THR A 141 -1.37 -3.05 -4.27
C THR A 141 -0.96 -1.79 -3.53
N VAL A 142 0.29 -1.38 -3.71
CA VAL A 142 0.82 -0.14 -3.15
C VAL A 142 0.84 0.89 -4.26
N LYS A 143 0.13 2.01 -4.08
CA LYS A 143 0.02 3.08 -5.06
C LYS A 143 0.69 4.34 -4.56
N SER A 144 1.43 4.99 -5.45
CA SER A 144 2.08 6.28 -5.14
C SER A 144 1.06 7.34 -4.75
N LYS A 145 1.51 8.37 -4.01
CA LYS A 145 0.66 9.49 -3.56
C LYS A 145 -0.03 10.25 -4.70
N VAL A 146 0.48 10.13 -5.93
CA VAL A 146 -0.11 10.72 -7.14
C VAL A 146 -1.51 10.17 -7.41
N GLN A 147 -1.90 9.04 -6.80
CA GLN A 147 -3.27 8.53 -6.84
C GLN A 147 -4.33 9.59 -6.51
N GLY A 148 -4.09 10.47 -5.54
CA GLY A 148 -5.04 11.52 -5.18
C GLY A 148 -5.27 12.54 -6.31
N MET A 149 -4.30 12.70 -7.22
CA MET A 149 -4.42 13.60 -8.38
C MET A 149 -5.17 12.94 -9.55
N SER A 150 -5.24 11.61 -9.59
CA SER A 150 -5.96 10.87 -10.63
C SER A 150 -7.47 10.80 -10.39
N GLN A 151 -7.96 11.38 -9.29
CA GLN A 151 -9.39 11.43 -8.99
C GLN A 151 -10.09 12.48 -9.86
N GLU A 152 -11.30 12.15 -10.35
CA GLU A 152 -12.13 13.11 -11.07
C GLU A 152 -12.52 14.30 -10.17
N PHE A 153 -12.15 15.50 -10.60
CA PHE A 153 -12.68 16.75 -10.06
C PHE A 153 -13.99 17.11 -10.79
N PRO A 154 -15.00 17.70 -10.14
CA PRO A 154 -15.00 18.28 -8.78
C PRO A 154 -15.39 17.29 -7.67
N ARG A 155 -14.77 17.44 -6.47
CA ARG A 155 -15.12 16.67 -5.24
C ARG A 155 -16.59 16.81 -4.82
N ARG A 156 -17.25 17.92 -5.16
CA ARG A 156 -18.67 18.17 -4.87
C ARG A 156 -19.39 18.36 -6.19
N ARG A 157 -20.22 17.38 -6.55
CA ARG A 157 -21.18 17.52 -7.64
C ARG A 157 -22.52 17.89 -6.99
N PHE A 158 -22.93 19.15 -7.18
CA PHE A 158 -24.25 19.59 -6.76
C PHE A 158 -25.22 19.16 -7.85
N TYR A 159 -25.73 17.94 -7.72
CA TYR A 159 -26.92 17.57 -8.48
C TYR A 159 -28.11 18.30 -7.84
N PRO A 160 -29.05 18.85 -8.63
CA PRO A 160 -30.36 19.18 -8.08
C PRO A 160 -30.85 17.92 -7.37
N GLN A 161 -31.31 18.06 -6.12
CA GLN A 161 -31.96 16.96 -5.42
C GLN A 161 -33.10 16.52 -6.34
N GLY A 162 -32.95 15.38 -7.00
CA GLY A 162 -34.03 14.80 -7.79
C GLY A 162 -35.25 14.72 -6.87
N THR A 163 -36.39 15.19 -7.35
CA THR A 163 -37.65 15.26 -6.60
C THR A 163 -38.17 13.85 -6.37
N TYR A 164 -37.52 13.05 -5.52
CA TYR A 164 -38.02 11.73 -5.16
C TYR A 164 -39.03 11.89 -4.03
N ALA A 165 -40.27 11.45 -4.26
CA ALA A 165 -41.25 11.26 -3.22
C ALA A 165 -41.13 9.81 -2.72
N ASN A 166 -40.90 9.63 -1.42
CA ASN A 166 -40.86 8.30 -0.83
C ASN A 166 -42.28 7.92 -0.38
N SER A 167 -42.99 7.10 -1.15
CA SER A 167 -44.27 6.51 -0.76
C SER A 167 -44.07 5.02 -0.50
N GLY A 168 -44.07 4.62 0.77
CA GLY A 168 -44.03 3.20 1.15
C GLY A 168 -42.74 2.44 0.86
N GLY A 169 -41.59 3.11 0.73
CA GLY A 169 -40.28 2.46 0.57
C GLY A 169 -39.89 2.13 -0.87
N THR A 170 -40.67 2.55 -1.86
CA THR A 170 -40.34 2.44 -3.28
C THR A 170 -39.96 3.82 -3.82
N VAL A 171 -38.75 3.93 -4.38
CA VAL A 171 -38.28 5.16 -5.04
C VAL A 171 -38.84 5.18 -6.46
N SER A 172 -39.74 6.12 -6.75
CA SER A 172 -40.26 6.36 -8.09
C SER A 172 -39.57 7.57 -8.73
N SER A 173 -38.87 7.37 -9.85
CA SER A 173 -38.26 8.41 -10.69
C SER A 173 -39.08 8.65 -11.97
N SER A 174 -39.03 9.86 -12.54
CA SER A 174 -39.79 10.22 -13.76
C SER A 174 -38.96 9.91 -15.01
N THR A 175 -39.37 8.94 -15.82
CA THR A 175 -38.61 8.51 -17.01
C THR A 175 -38.52 9.59 -18.11
N GLU A 176 -39.43 10.57 -18.13
CA GLU A 176 -39.47 11.63 -19.15
C GLU A 176 -38.61 12.85 -18.81
N GLU A 177 -38.44 13.18 -17.52
CA GLU A 177 -37.62 14.32 -17.08
C GLU A 177 -36.19 13.93 -16.66
N ASP A 178 -35.98 12.69 -16.22
CA ASP A 178 -34.73 12.23 -15.59
C ASP A 178 -33.78 11.46 -16.53
N SER A 179 -33.98 11.53 -17.86
CA SER A 179 -33.19 10.76 -18.85
C SER A 179 -31.67 11.05 -18.83
N ALA A 180 -31.25 12.17 -18.24
CA ALA A 180 -29.85 12.56 -18.07
C ALA A 180 -29.36 12.51 -16.60
N SER A 181 -30.23 12.22 -15.63
CA SER A 181 -29.86 12.18 -14.22
C SER A 181 -29.61 10.75 -13.76
N VAL A 182 -28.34 10.41 -13.60
CA VAL A 182 -27.95 9.21 -12.85
C VAL A 182 -28.13 9.51 -11.37
N ILE A 183 -29.20 8.98 -10.76
CA ILE A 183 -29.31 8.89 -9.30
C ILE A 183 -28.33 7.79 -8.85
N ALA A 184 -27.06 8.15 -8.70
CA ALA A 184 -26.14 7.34 -7.93
C ALA A 184 -26.30 7.77 -6.47
N PRO A 185 -26.76 6.90 -5.55
CA PRO A 185 -26.52 7.14 -4.13
C PRO A 185 -25.00 7.08 -3.95
N PHE A 186 -24.33 8.23 -4.07
CA PHE A 186 -22.93 8.34 -3.73
C PHE A 186 -22.87 8.20 -2.21
N VAL A 187 -22.73 6.97 -1.73
CA VAL A 187 -22.26 6.72 -0.36
C VAL A 187 -20.82 7.18 -0.38
N PRO A 188 -20.47 8.32 0.24
CA PRO A 188 -19.08 8.75 0.29
C PRO A 188 -18.31 7.64 1.03
N LEU A 189 -17.51 6.88 0.29
CA LEU A 189 -16.52 6.00 0.91
C LEU A 189 -15.67 6.89 1.82
N LYS A 190 -15.39 6.40 3.02
CA LYS A 190 -14.71 7.14 4.10
C LYS A 190 -13.40 7.79 3.63
N GLU A 191 -12.80 7.22 2.59
CA GLU A 191 -11.64 7.67 1.84
C GLU A 191 -11.77 9.07 1.21
N VAL A 192 -12.98 9.51 0.85
CA VAL A 192 -13.22 10.72 0.02
C VAL A 192 -13.39 12.00 0.86
N LEU A 193 -13.61 11.89 2.18
CA LEU A 193 -13.98 13.04 3.02
C LEU A 193 -12.82 13.81 3.66
N LEU A 194 -11.56 13.41 3.43
CA LEU A 194 -10.37 14.13 3.87
C LEU A 194 -9.35 14.21 2.72
#